data_AF-A0A961QX31-F1
#
_entry.id   AF-A0A961QX31-F1
#
_cell.length_a   1.000
_cell.length_b   1.000
_cell.length_c   1.000
_cell.angle_alpha   90.00
_cell.angle_beta   90.00
_cell.angle_gamma   90.00
#
_symmetry.space_group_name_H-M   'P 1'
#
loop_
_entity.id
_entity.type
_entity.pdbx_description
1 polymer ?
#
loop_
_entity_poly.entity_id
_entity_poly.type
_entity_poly.pdbx_seq_one_letter_code
_entity_poly.pdbx_strand_id
1 'polypeptide(L)' 'SNRNFEGRQGYKGRTHLVSPGMAAAAAVTGHLTDVRDLM' A
#
# COMPACT_ATOMS: atom_id res chain seq x y z
N SER A 1 -8.93 -2.03 2.25
CA SER A 1 -9.81 -0.84 2.30
C SER A 1 -10.01 -0.35 0.87
N ASN A 2 -11.15 0.25 0.55
CA ASN A 2 -11.44 0.83 -0.78
C ASN A 2 -11.55 2.37 -0.73
N ARG A 3 -11.02 3.00 0.33
CA ARG A 3 -11.03 4.46 0.53
C ARG A 3 -9.71 4.93 1.13
N ASN A 4 -9.19 6.06 0.64
CA ASN A 4 -7.90 6.64 1.04
C ASN A 4 -7.93 8.18 1.23
N PHE A 5 -9.10 8.74 1.54
CA PHE A 5 -9.22 10.16 1.87
C PHE A 5 -8.44 10.51 3.15
N GLU A 6 -8.03 11.77 3.27
CA GLU A 6 -7.28 12.29 4.41
C GLU A 6 -7.98 11.99 5.74
N GLY A 7 -7.19 11.62 6.76
CA GLY A 7 -7.69 11.30 8.10
C GLY A 7 -8.33 9.92 8.25
N ARG A 8 -8.55 9.17 7.16
CA ARG A 8 -9.20 7.84 7.24
C ARG A 8 -8.40 6.81 8.03
N GLN A 9 -7.08 6.83 7.92
CA GLN A 9 -6.19 5.87 8.59
C GLN A 9 -5.31 6.53 9.67
N GLY A 10 -5.61 7.80 10.02
CA GLY A 10 -4.84 8.58 10.98
C GLY A 10 -4.46 9.97 10.45
N TYR A 11 -4.15 10.87 11.40
CA TYR A 11 -3.71 12.23 11.10
C TYR A 11 -2.41 12.23 10.28
N LYS A 12 -2.37 13.01 9.19
CA LYS A 12 -1.25 13.08 8.22
C LYS A 12 -0.88 11.74 7.56
N GLY A 13 -1.71 10.70 7.71
CA GLY A 13 -1.50 9.42 7.05
C GLY A 13 -1.73 9.52 5.55
N ARG A 14 -0.79 8.97 4.76
CA ARG A 14 -0.95 8.77 3.32
C ARG A 14 -1.25 7.29 3.06
N THR A 15 -2.36 7.01 2.39
CA THR A 15 -2.79 5.63 2.11
C THR A 15 -2.87 5.41 0.61
N HIS A 16 -2.24 4.33 0.13
CA HIS A 16 -2.32 3.89 -1.25
C HIS A 16 -3.28 2.69 -1.34
N LEU A 17 -4.23 2.75 -2.28
CA LEU A 17 -5.11 1.63 -2.58
C LEU A 17 -4.42 0.75 -3.62
N VAL A 18 -4.17 -0.49 -3.28
CA VAL A 18 -3.46 -1.46 -4.12
C VAL A 18 -4.09 -2.83 -3.99
N SER A 19 -3.76 -3.75 -4.91
CA SER A 19 -4.17 -5.15 -4.81
C SER A 19 -3.51 -5.84 -3.60
N PRO A 20 -4.05 -6.98 -3.12
CA PRO A 20 -3.43 -7.73 -2.02
C PRO A 20 -1.97 -8.13 -2.30
N GLY A 21 -1.64 -8.53 -3.53
CA GLY A 21 -0.27 -8.90 -3.91
C GLY A 21 0.71 -7.73 -3.82
N MET A 22 0.31 -6.55 -4.31
CA MET A 22 1.11 -5.32 -4.20
C MET A 22 1.30 -4.89 -2.74
N ALA A 23 0.26 -5.03 -1.91
CA ALA A 23 0.37 -4.75 -0.48
C ALA A 23 1.38 -5.67 0.21
N ALA A 24 1.36 -6.97 -0.12
CA ALA A 24 2.32 -7.94 0.39
C ALA A 24 3.76 -7.63 -0.08
N ALA A 25 3.94 -7.33 -1.37
CA ALA A 25 5.23 -6.94 -1.95
C ALA A 25 5.83 -5.74 -1.22
N ALA A 26 5.05 -4.66 -1.06
CA ALA A 26 5.51 -3.46 -0.37
C ALA A 26 5.80 -3.69 1.12
N ALA A 27 5.06 -4.60 1.78
CA ALA A 27 5.32 -4.96 3.17
C ALA A 27 6.65 -5.71 3.36
N VAL A 28 7.03 -6.54 2.39
CA VAL A 28 8.30 -7.27 2.41
C VAL A 28 9.48 -6.36 2.09
N THR A 29 9.36 -5.48 1.08
CA THR A 29 10.47 -4.63 0.63
C THR A 29 10.60 -3.32 1.40
N GLY A 30 9.58 -2.89 2.12
CA GLY A 30 9.59 -1.64 2.91
C GLY A 30 9.36 -0.36 2.10
N HIS A 31 8.93 -0.48 0.84
CA HIS A 31 8.60 0.65 -0.04
C HIS A 31 7.55 0.23 -1.08
N LEU A 32 6.96 1.19 -1.80
CA LEU A 32 6.08 0.88 -2.93
C LEU A 32 6.87 0.09 -3.98
N THR A 33 6.39 -1.11 -4.31
CA THR A 33 7.07 -2.07 -5.18
C THR A 33 6.05 -2.75 -6.08
N ASP A 34 6.42 -3.00 -7.33
CA ASP A 34 5.62 -3.83 -8.22
C ASP A 34 5.76 -5.30 -7.84
N VAL A 35 4.64 -5.99 -7.66
CA VAL A 35 4.64 -7.41 -7.28
C VAL A 35 5.33 -8.30 -8.33
N ARG A 36 5.42 -7.85 -9.59
CA ARG A 36 6.10 -8.56 -10.67
C ARG A 36 7.61 -8.60 -10.51
N ASP A 37 8.19 -7.68 -9.75
CA ASP A 37 9.63 -7.64 -9.50
C ASP A 37 10.06 -8.71 -8.46
N LEU A 38 9.10 -9.37 -7.81
CA LEU A 38 9.31 -10.43 -6.82
C LEU A 38 8.97 -11.83 -7.33
N MET A 39 8.57 -11.95 -8.60
CA MET A 39 8.32 -13.22 -9.28
C MET A 39 9.53 -13.62 -10.11
#